data_AF-A0A847WD05-F1
#
_entry.id   AF-A0A847WD05-F1
#
_cell.length_a   1.000
_cell.length_b   1.000
_cell.length_c   1.000
_cell.angle_alpha   90.00
_cell.angle_beta   90.00
_cell.angle_gamma   90.00
#
_symmetry.space_group_name_H-M   'P 1'
#
loop_
_entity.id
_entity.type
_entity.pdbx_description
1 polymer ?
#
loop_
_entity_poly.entity_id
_entity_poly.type
_entity_poly.pdbx_seq_one_letter_code
_entity_poly.pdbx_strand_id
1 'polypeptide(L)'
;IIFILSIASTGIIILTNGINNAIASLVIILLCVVNAGYGGGFSNLPTLLSDRFGMKSISTVHGLALSAWAFAGLSGNQLSAFIVSKTQSYNNVLYVTLALYVVAMIVSFVIVKPGKNDI
;
A
#
# COMPACT_ATOMS: atom_id res chain seq x y z
N ILE A 1 -4.39 -0.83 10.82
CA ILE A 1 -3.10 -0.51 11.49
C ILE A 1 -2.01 -0.18 10.47
N ILE A 2 -1.68 -1.08 9.53
CA ILE A 2 -0.62 -0.84 8.51
C ILE A 2 -0.87 0.44 7.70
N PHE A 3 -2.08 0.66 7.15
CA PHE A 3 -2.40 1.89 6.42
C PHE A 3 -2.27 3.16 7.27
N ILE A 4 -2.60 3.09 8.57
CA ILE A 4 -2.47 4.23 9.50
C ILE A 4 -0.99 4.56 9.71
N LEU A 5 -0.16 3.53 9.93
CA LEU A 5 1.29 3.68 10.08
C LEU A 5 1.92 4.26 8.80
N SER A 6 1.54 3.76 7.61
CA SER A 6 2.06 4.28 6.34
C SER A 6 1.66 5.76 6.12
N ILE A 7 0.42 6.15 6.42
CA ILE A 7 -0.02 7.55 6.33
C ILE A 7 0.75 8.43 7.34
N ALA A 8 0.90 7.97 8.58
CA ALA A 8 1.62 8.69 9.61
C ALA A 8 3.10 8.90 9.23
N SER A 9 3.79 7.84 8.80
CA SER A 9 5.19 7.91 8.38
C SER A 9 5.38 8.82 7.15
N THR A 10 4.49 8.74 6.15
CA THR A 10 4.57 9.64 4.98
C THR A 10 4.26 11.10 5.36
N GLY A 11 3.28 11.33 6.25
CA GLY A 11 2.96 12.67 6.76
C GLY A 11 4.10 13.30 7.56
N ILE A 12 4.80 12.52 8.39
CA ILE A 12 5.97 12.97 9.16
C ILE A 12 7.11 13.41 8.22
N ILE A 13 7.34 12.68 7.11
CA ILE A 13 8.37 13.03 6.13
C ILE A 13 8.05 14.34 5.41
N ILE A 14 6.78 14.57 5.08
CA ILE A 14 6.30 15.82 4.46
C ILE A 14 6.47 17.00 5.44
N LEU A 15 6.03 16.84 6.70
CA LEU A 15 6.14 17.88 7.74
C LEU A 15 7.60 18.24 8.07
N THR A 16 8.48 17.24 8.10
CA THR A 16 9.90 17.43 8.45
C THR A 16 10.72 17.94 7.26
N ASN A 17 10.13 18.12 6.07
CA ASN A 17 10.87 18.36 4.83
C ASN A 17 12.03 17.36 4.65
N GLY A 18 11.80 16.08 4.95
CA GLY A 18 12.85 15.06 5.07
C GLY A 18 13.69 14.86 3.79
N ILE A 19 13.14 15.22 2.63
CA ILE A 19 13.85 15.23 1.34
C ILE A 19 14.88 16.37 1.27
N ASN A 20 14.53 17.58 1.73
CA ASN A 20 15.44 18.73 1.71
C ASN A 20 16.55 18.62 2.76
N ASN A 21 16.27 17.94 3.88
CA ASN A 21 17.21 17.77 4.98
C ASN A 21 18.01 16.45 4.90
N ALA A 22 17.83 15.67 3.81
CA ALA A 22 18.52 14.41 3.52
C ALA A 22 18.61 13.42 4.71
N ILE A 23 17.56 13.33 5.52
CA ILE A 23 17.54 12.47 6.71
C ILE A 23 17.25 11.03 6.27
N ALA A 24 18.30 10.33 5.86
CA ALA A 24 18.22 8.95 5.38
C ALA A 24 17.53 8.00 6.36
N SER A 25 17.67 8.23 7.68
CA SER A 25 17.05 7.40 8.72
C SER A 25 15.51 7.42 8.67
N LEU A 26 14.88 8.56 8.39
CA LEU A 26 13.42 8.67 8.26
C LEU A 26 12.90 7.91 7.03
N VAL A 27 13.63 7.97 5.92
CA VAL A 27 13.29 7.26 4.68
C VAL A 27 13.41 5.74 4.88
N ILE A 28 14.45 5.29 5.57
CA ILE A 28 14.65 3.86 5.90
C ILE A 28 13.49 3.35 6.76
N ILE A 29 13.09 4.10 7.80
CA ILE A 29 11.96 3.72 8.66
C ILE A 29 10.67 3.61 7.85
N LEU A 30 10.38 4.58 6.97
CA LEU A 30 9.22 4.51 6.07
C LEU A 30 9.27 3.25 5.20
N LEU A 31 10.41 2.96 4.57
CA LEU A 31 10.62 1.77 3.75
C LEU A 31 10.36 0.49 4.55
N CYS A 32 10.89 0.39 5.77
CA CYS A 32 10.66 -0.75 6.65
C CYS A 32 9.17 -0.92 6.99
N VAL A 33 8.47 0.17 7.34
CA VAL A 33 7.03 0.12 7.67
C VAL A 33 6.20 -0.34 6.49
N VAL A 34 6.44 0.23 5.30
CA VAL A 34 5.71 -0.15 4.08
C VAL A 34 6.00 -1.60 3.70
N ASN A 35 7.27 -2.02 3.75
CA ASN A 35 7.66 -3.38 3.38
C ASN A 35 7.16 -4.44 4.38
N ALA A 36 7.12 -4.11 5.68
CA ALA A 36 6.52 -4.97 6.70
C ALA A 36 5.01 -5.14 6.46
N GLY A 37 4.32 -4.05 6.12
CA GLY A 37 2.91 -4.09 5.76
C GLY A 37 2.62 -4.93 4.52
N TYR A 38 3.51 -4.81 3.53
CA TYR A 38 3.47 -5.58 2.30
C TYR A 38 3.67 -7.08 2.57
N GLY A 39 4.71 -7.47 3.32
CA GLY A 39 4.98 -8.86 3.69
C GLY A 39 3.88 -9.51 4.53
N GLY A 40 3.26 -8.76 5.46
CA GLY A 40 2.12 -9.25 6.24
C GLY A 40 0.87 -9.51 5.39
N GLY A 41 0.60 -8.65 4.40
CA GLY A 41 -0.52 -8.83 3.48
C GLY A 41 -0.38 -10.06 2.58
N PHE A 42 0.80 -10.27 1.99
CA PHE A 42 1.07 -11.41 1.11
C PHE A 42 1.08 -12.74 1.86
N SER A 43 1.55 -12.76 3.11
CA SER A 43 1.58 -13.99 3.93
C SER A 43 0.16 -14.44 4.31
N ASN A 44 -0.74 -13.50 4.56
CA ASN A 44 -2.12 -13.81 4.95
C ASN A 44 -3.08 -13.95 3.75
N LEU A 45 -2.65 -13.58 2.54
CA LEU A 45 -3.47 -13.61 1.34
C LEU A 45 -3.99 -15.04 1.02
N PRO A 46 -3.14 -16.08 0.95
CA PRO A 46 -3.59 -17.44 0.61
C PRO A 46 -4.53 -18.03 1.67
N THR A 47 -4.26 -17.81 2.95
CA THR A 47 -5.08 -18.33 4.06
C THR A 47 -6.44 -17.65 4.11
N LEU A 48 -6.50 -16.32 3.96
CA LEU A 48 -7.77 -15.58 3.88
C LEU A 48 -8.60 -15.97 2.64
N LEU A 49 -7.95 -16.21 1.50
CA LEU A 49 -8.63 -16.68 0.30
C LEU A 49 -9.14 -18.12 0.46
N SER A 50 -8.36 -18.98 1.12
CA SER A 50 -8.77 -20.36 1.46
C SER A 50 -10.03 -20.38 2.31
N ASP A 51 -10.06 -19.55 3.36
CA ASP A 51 -11.18 -19.52 4.30
C ASP A 51 -12.46 -18.97 3.66
N ARG A 52 -12.34 -18.05 2.70
CA ARG A 52 -13.50 -17.36 2.09
C ARG A 52 -14.03 -18.00 0.82
N PHE A 53 -13.16 -18.60 0.00
CA PHE A 53 -13.54 -19.17 -1.31
C PHE A 53 -13.36 -20.69 -1.40
N GLY A 54 -12.76 -21.32 -0.38
CA GLY A 54 -12.51 -22.76 -0.34
C GLY A 54 -11.34 -23.20 -1.23
N MET A 55 -10.72 -24.32 -0.87
CA MET A 55 -9.48 -24.81 -1.50
C MET A 55 -9.55 -25.09 -3.01
N LYS A 56 -10.75 -25.29 -3.57
CA LYS A 56 -10.91 -25.61 -5.02
C LYS A 56 -10.58 -24.44 -5.96
N SER A 57 -10.64 -23.19 -5.49
CA SER A 57 -10.49 -22.01 -6.35
C SER A 57 -9.38 -21.04 -5.92
N ILE A 58 -8.58 -21.40 -4.91
CA ILE A 58 -7.52 -20.53 -4.37
C ILE A 58 -6.50 -20.17 -5.46
N SER A 59 -6.08 -21.14 -6.27
CA SER A 59 -5.06 -20.91 -7.31
C SER A 59 -5.48 -19.83 -8.31
N THR A 60 -6.74 -19.86 -8.76
CA THR A 60 -7.28 -18.86 -9.69
C THR A 60 -7.39 -17.48 -9.04
N VAL A 61 -7.93 -17.38 -7.82
CA VAL A 61 -8.11 -16.09 -7.14
C VAL A 61 -6.76 -15.48 -6.74
N HIS A 62 -5.82 -16.30 -6.29
CA HIS A 62 -4.46 -15.85 -5.98
C HIS A 62 -3.72 -15.36 -7.26
N GLY A 63 -3.88 -16.07 -8.38
CA GLY A 63 -3.34 -15.63 -9.68
C GLY A 63 -3.92 -14.30 -10.16
N LEU A 64 -5.22 -14.06 -9.94
CA LEU A 64 -5.85 -12.76 -10.22
C LEU A 64 -5.30 -11.66 -9.30
N ALA A 65 -5.10 -11.94 -8.01
CA ALA A 65 -4.50 -10.99 -7.07
C ALA A 65 -3.05 -10.63 -7.46
N LEU A 66 -2.25 -11.61 -7.88
CA LEU A 66 -0.89 -11.39 -8.38
C LEU A 66 -0.87 -10.58 -9.68
N SER A 67 -1.84 -10.81 -10.56
CA SER A 67 -1.97 -10.03 -11.80
C SER A 67 -2.32 -8.57 -11.50
N ALA A 68 -3.30 -8.33 -10.62
CA ALA A 68 -3.64 -6.98 -10.16
C ALA A 68 -2.45 -6.28 -9.49
N TRP A 69 -1.66 -7.03 -8.72
CA TRP A 69 -0.42 -6.51 -8.13
C TRP A 69 0.63 -6.13 -9.19
N ALA A 70 0.84 -6.98 -10.20
CA ALA A 70 1.76 -6.66 -11.30
C ALA A 70 1.35 -5.39 -12.06
N PHE A 71 0.05 -5.22 -12.32
CA PHE A 71 -0.48 -3.98 -12.90
C PHE A 71 -0.26 -2.77 -12.01
N ALA A 72 -0.44 -2.91 -10.68
CA ALA A 72 -0.17 -1.83 -9.73
C ALA A 72 1.32 -1.44 -9.72
N GLY A 73 2.23 -2.42 -9.77
CA GLY A 73 3.68 -2.16 -9.84
C GLY A 73 4.09 -1.44 -11.12
N LEU A 74 3.55 -1.85 -12.27
CA LEU A 74 3.85 -1.23 -13.56
C LEU A 74 3.29 0.20 -13.66
N SER A 75 2.03 0.38 -13.28
CA SER A 75 1.36 1.70 -13.30
C SER A 75 1.92 2.67 -12.26
N GLY A 76 2.31 2.20 -11.07
CA GLY A 76 2.87 3.02 -10.01
C GLY A 76 4.19 3.69 -10.39
N ASN A 77 5.10 2.94 -11.03
CA ASN A 77 6.37 3.49 -11.51
C ASN A 77 6.15 4.55 -12.60
N GLN A 78 5.26 4.27 -13.55
CA GLN A 78 4.93 5.20 -14.63
C GLN A 78 4.31 6.49 -14.08
N LEU A 79 3.43 6.38 -13.08
CA LEU A 79 2.80 7.52 -12.41
C LEU A 79 3.83 8.38 -11.67
N SER A 80 4.72 7.76 -10.90
CA SER A 80 5.79 8.46 -10.19
C SER A 80 6.69 9.24 -11.17
N ALA A 81 7.13 8.59 -12.26
CA ALA A 81 7.94 9.23 -13.30
C ALA A 81 7.21 10.42 -13.94
N PHE A 82 5.92 10.25 -14.28
CA PHE A 82 5.12 11.32 -14.87
C PHE A 82 4.99 12.55 -13.96
N ILE A 83 4.75 12.33 -12.66
CA ILE A 83 4.65 13.41 -11.66
C ILE A 83 5.98 14.15 -11.53
N VAL A 84 7.10 13.42 -11.45
CA VAL A 84 8.43 14.04 -11.36
C VAL A 84 8.75 14.82 -12.64
N SER A 85 8.46 14.28 -13.82
CA SER A 85 8.71 14.99 -15.08
C SER A 85 7.94 16.31 -15.18
N LYS A 86 6.69 16.36 -14.71
CA LYS A 86 5.84 17.57 -14.76
C LYS A 86 6.14 18.58 -13.66
N THR A 87 6.45 18.11 -12.45
CA THR A 87 6.57 18.98 -11.27
C THR A 87 8.01 19.25 -10.87
N GLN A 88 8.98 18.49 -11.40
CA GLN A 88 10.42 18.52 -11.03
C GLN A 88 10.68 18.40 -9.52
N SER A 89 9.70 17.91 -8.76
CA SER A 89 9.75 17.84 -7.29
C SER A 89 9.21 16.51 -6.79
N TYR A 90 10.01 15.85 -5.96
CA TYR A 90 9.66 14.59 -5.31
C TYR A 90 8.59 14.74 -4.22
N ASN A 91 8.40 15.95 -3.68
CA ASN A 91 7.33 16.22 -2.71
C ASN A 91 5.95 15.93 -3.30
N ASN A 92 5.74 16.23 -4.58
CA ASN A 92 4.45 15.99 -5.24
C ASN A 92 4.12 14.49 -5.35
N VAL A 93 5.14 13.64 -5.53
CA VAL A 93 4.97 12.18 -5.53
C VAL A 93 4.54 11.69 -4.15
N LEU A 94 5.10 12.25 -3.07
CA LEU A 94 4.71 11.89 -1.71
C LEU A 94 3.26 12.28 -1.40
N TYR A 95 2.80 13.45 -1.84
CA TYR A 95 1.40 13.86 -1.68
C TYR A 95 0.43 12.91 -2.40
N VAL A 96 0.74 12.53 -3.65
CA VAL A 96 -0.08 11.57 -4.40
C VAL A 96 -0.07 10.20 -3.74
N THR A 97 1.08 9.74 -3.25
CA THR A 97 1.21 8.46 -2.55
C THR A 97 0.42 8.46 -1.24
N LEU A 98 0.45 9.56 -0.49
CA LEU A 98 -0.35 9.73 0.72
C LEU A 98 -1.85 9.69 0.42
N ALA A 99 -2.29 10.37 -0.64
CA ALA A 99 -3.69 10.32 -1.07
C ALA A 99 -4.12 8.89 -1.45
N LEU A 100 -3.26 8.13 -2.14
CA LEU A 100 -3.52 6.72 -2.45
C LEU A 100 -3.63 5.86 -1.20
N TYR A 101 -2.81 6.07 -0.17
CA TYR A 101 -2.93 5.34 1.10
C TYR A 101 -4.24 5.67 1.84
N VAL A 102 -4.68 6.93 1.81
CA VAL A 102 -5.98 7.34 2.38
C VAL A 102 -7.14 6.65 1.65
N VAL A 103 -7.12 6.65 0.32
CA VAL A 103 -8.13 5.95 -0.49
C VAL A 103 -8.13 4.45 -0.17
N ALA A 104 -6.96 3.81 -0.12
CA ALA A 104 -6.83 2.40 0.23
C ALA A 104 -7.38 2.09 1.62
N MET A 105 -7.17 2.98 2.59
CA MET A 105 -7.76 2.86 3.92
C MET A 105 -9.28 2.91 3.87
N ILE A 106 -9.87 3.88 3.17
CA ILE A 106 -11.34 4.00 3.03
C ILE A 106 -11.91 2.74 2.37
N VAL A 107 -11.31 2.29 1.26
CA VAL A 107 -11.71 1.07 0.56
C VAL A 107 -11.64 -0.14 1.49
N SER A 108 -10.58 -0.27 2.28
CA SER A 108 -10.44 -1.34 3.27
C SER A 108 -11.55 -1.31 4.32
N PHE A 109 -11.92 -0.14 4.84
CA PHE A 109 -13.02 -0.02 5.81
C PHE A 109 -14.39 -0.34 5.20
N VAL A 110 -14.63 0.01 3.93
CA VAL A 110 -15.92 -0.24 3.27
C VAL A 110 -16.09 -1.70 2.87
N ILE A 111 -15.02 -2.33 2.33
CA ILE A 111 -15.06 -3.70 1.82
C ILE A 111 -14.94 -4.72 2.94
N VAL A 112 -14.11 -4.46 3.96
CA VAL A 112 -13.96 -5.36 5.12
C VAL A 112 -15.10 -5.07 6.10
N LYS A 113 -16.32 -5.48 5.72
CA LYS A 113 -17.38 -5.69 6.70
C LYS A 113 -17.15 -7.04 7.37
N PRO A 114 -17.16 -7.12 8.71
CA PRO A 114 -17.07 -8.39 9.40
C PRO A 114 -18.20 -9.29 8.88
N GLY A 115 -17.82 -10.46 8.35
CA GLY A 115 -18.78 -11.51 8.02
C GLY A 115 -19.58 -11.77 9.28
N LYS A 116 -20.91 -11.70 9.15
CA LYS A 116 -21.84 -12.00 10.22
C LYS A 116 -21.46 -13.36 10.81
N ASN A 117 -21.18 -13.38 12.11
CA ASN A 117 -21.02 -14.62 12.87
C ASN A 117 -22.34 -15.39 12.75
N ASP A 118 -22.36 -16.41 11.90
CA ASP A 118 -23.38 -17.43 11.99
C ASP A 118 -22.83 -18.51 12.94
N ILE A 119 -23.51 -18.58 14.07
CA ILE A 119 -23.31 -19.40 15.29
C ILE A 119 -23.10 -20.88 14.98
#